data_AF-A0A0B7NW78-F1
#
_entry.id   AF-A0A0B7NW78-F1
#
_cell.length_a   1.000
_cell.length_b   1.000
_cell.length_c   1.000
_cell.angle_alpha   90.00
_cell.angle_beta   90.00
_cell.angle_gamma   90.00
#
_symmetry.space_group_name_H-M   'P 1'
#
loop_
_entity.id
_entity.type
_entity.pdbx_description
1 polymer ?
#
loop_
_entity_poly.entity_id
_entity_poly.type
_entity_poly.pdbx_seq_one_letter_code
_entity_poly.pdbx_strand_id
1 'polypeptide(L)'
;MSSLIIPILTHNALFTKANNSYGIKGPTIFGLLSYFSSGIYHFGFDELHSISNLAKLLFDMVSSHYSTHFKYHGNESVYPFQLSNASSECIKLGMKKSRKYIPTGAFQSTFKAVSNVKGFYRSSDWIAWLIHVVPTLVARQFEDSNIRDAIIGFARACALSLQWDVSKNNINEIKT
;
A
#
# COMPACT_ATOMS: atom_id res chain seq x y z
N MET A 1 6.37 -15.69 -47.56
CA MET A 1 5.78 -15.63 -46.21
C MET A 1 6.69 -16.39 -45.26
N SER A 2 7.65 -15.72 -44.62
CA SER A 2 8.45 -16.35 -43.56
C SER A 2 7.79 -16.07 -42.22
N SER A 3 7.43 -17.12 -41.50
CA SER A 3 6.91 -17.05 -40.14
C SER A 3 8.02 -16.62 -39.18
N LEU A 4 7.81 -15.51 -38.48
CA LEU A 4 8.66 -15.07 -37.38
C LEU A 4 8.27 -15.88 -36.13
N ILE A 5 8.99 -16.97 -35.86
CA ILE A 5 8.85 -17.72 -34.61
C ILE A 5 9.71 -17.02 -33.56
N ILE A 6 9.09 -16.31 -32.63
CA ILE A 6 9.76 -15.77 -31.44
C ILE A 6 10.01 -16.96 -30.50
N PRO A 7 11.27 -17.34 -30.19
CA PRO A 7 11.53 -18.42 -29.26
C PRO A 7 11.09 -18.02 -27.86
N ILE A 8 10.27 -18.86 -27.23
CA ILE A 8 9.89 -18.73 -25.82
C ILE A 8 11.16 -18.98 -25.00
N LEU A 9 11.76 -17.91 -24.47
CA LEU A 9 12.88 -18.00 -23.54
C LEU A 9 12.41 -18.74 -22.27
N THR A 10 13.05 -19.88 -21.98
CA THR A 10 12.82 -20.63 -20.75
C THR A 10 13.23 -19.79 -19.54
N HIS A 11 12.51 -19.94 -18.42
CA HIS A 11 12.64 -19.11 -17.20
C HIS A 11 14.09 -19.03 -16.63
N ASN A 12 14.96 -19.97 -17.00
CA ASN A 12 16.37 -20.01 -16.60
C ASN A 12 17.30 -19.14 -17.48
N ALA A 13 16.87 -18.72 -18.67
CA ALA A 13 17.67 -17.89 -19.58
C ALA A 13 17.72 -16.40 -19.17
N LEU A 14 16.92 -16.01 -18.17
CA LEU A 14 16.78 -14.61 -17.72
C LEU A 14 17.74 -14.22 -16.59
N PHE A 15 18.45 -15.17 -15.99
CA PHE A 15 19.36 -14.94 -14.87
C PHE A 15 20.81 -15.10 -15.34
N THR A 16 21.68 -14.16 -14.97
CA THR A 16 23.11 -14.35 -15.18
C THR A 16 23.65 -15.45 -14.28
N LYS A 17 24.73 -16.12 -14.73
CA LYS A 17 25.31 -17.32 -14.11
C LYS A 17 25.50 -17.08 -12.60
N ALA A 18 24.68 -17.78 -11.82
CA ALA A 18 24.64 -17.75 -10.37
C ALA A 18 25.98 -18.20 -9.75
N ASN A 19 26.29 -17.72 -8.54
CA ASN A 19 27.37 -18.31 -7.75
C ASN A 19 26.88 -19.66 -7.20
N ASN A 20 27.20 -20.74 -7.91
CA ASN A 20 26.74 -22.09 -7.60
C ASN A 20 27.16 -22.59 -6.20
N SER A 21 28.15 -21.95 -5.56
CA SER A 21 28.62 -22.33 -4.22
C SER A 21 27.60 -22.04 -3.12
N TYR A 22 26.67 -21.10 -3.32
CA TYR A 22 25.70 -20.68 -2.30
C TYR A 22 24.24 -20.78 -2.76
N GLY A 23 23.97 -21.31 -3.95
CA GLY A 23 22.61 -21.41 -4.50
C GLY A 23 21.94 -20.05 -4.77
N ILE A 24 22.69 -18.95 -4.72
CA ILE A 24 22.17 -17.60 -4.95
C ILE A 24 22.08 -17.38 -6.45
N LYS A 25 20.85 -17.28 -6.97
CA LYS A 25 20.59 -16.93 -8.38
C LYS A 25 21.20 -15.54 -8.66
N GLY A 26 22.00 -15.44 -9.71
CA GLY A 26 22.57 -14.16 -10.15
C GLY A 26 21.46 -13.18 -10.54
N PRO A 27 21.75 -11.87 -10.61
CA PRO A 27 20.76 -10.88 -11.00
C PRO A 27 20.16 -11.21 -12.37
N THR A 28 18.87 -10.90 -12.53
CA THR A 28 18.22 -11.02 -13.83
C THR A 28 18.86 -10.06 -14.84
N ILE A 29 18.68 -10.33 -16.13
CA ILE A 29 19.16 -9.42 -17.19
C ILE A 29 18.62 -7.99 -17.03
N PHE A 30 17.41 -7.85 -16.45
CA PHE A 30 16.84 -6.55 -16.07
C PHE A 30 17.55 -5.92 -14.86
N GLY A 31 17.96 -6.72 -13.88
CA GLY A 31 18.76 -6.25 -12.73
C GLY A 31 20.17 -5.78 -13.11
N LEU A 32 20.63 -6.07 -14.32
CA LEU A 32 21.92 -5.61 -14.86
C LEU A 32 21.82 -4.32 -15.69
N LEU A 33 20.61 -3.85 -16.02
CA LEU A 33 20.46 -2.55 -16.68
C LEU A 33 21.05 -1.46 -15.79
N SER A 34 21.77 -0.49 -16.37
CA SER A 34 22.39 0.64 -15.65
C SER A 34 21.41 1.38 -14.74
N TYR A 35 20.13 1.41 -15.13
CA TYR A 35 19.03 1.95 -14.34
C TYR A 35 18.74 1.17 -13.05
N PHE A 36 18.91 -0.15 -13.02
CA PHE A 36 18.66 -0.97 -11.83
C PHE A 36 19.94 -1.27 -11.06
N SER A 37 21.12 -1.24 -11.68
CA SER A 37 22.41 -1.51 -11.03
C SER A 37 23.02 -0.30 -10.31
N SER A 38 22.52 0.91 -10.55
CA SER A 38 23.00 2.15 -9.91
C SER A 38 22.44 2.41 -8.51
N GLY A 39 21.51 1.58 -8.01
CA GLY A 39 20.97 1.62 -6.65
C GLY A 39 20.00 2.78 -6.35
N ILE A 40 20.15 3.93 -7.01
CA ILE A 40 19.35 5.15 -6.76
C ILE A 40 17.85 4.91 -6.96
N TYR A 41 17.47 4.07 -7.93
CA TYR A 41 16.06 3.79 -8.22
C TYR A 41 15.44 2.72 -7.30
N HIS A 42 16.25 1.92 -6.59
CA HIS A 42 15.72 0.98 -5.60
C HIS A 42 15.13 1.73 -4.41
N PHE A 43 15.71 2.88 -4.06
CA PHE A 43 15.22 3.75 -3.00
C PHE A 43 13.72 4.08 -3.16
N GLY A 44 13.29 4.53 -4.34
CA GLY A 44 11.88 4.85 -4.58
C GLY A 44 10.94 3.64 -4.49
N PHE A 45 11.39 2.45 -4.93
CA PHE A 45 10.61 1.22 -4.79
C PHE A 45 10.55 0.72 -3.34
N ASP A 46 11.64 0.87 -2.59
CA ASP A 46 11.72 0.51 -1.17
C ASP A 46 10.86 1.44 -0.31
N GLU A 47 10.79 2.73 -0.65
CA GLU A 47 9.90 3.71 -0.02
C GLU A 47 8.42 3.39 -0.31
N LEU A 48 8.06 3.12 -1.57
CA LEU A 48 6.73 2.69 -1.96
C LEU A 48 6.31 1.42 -1.21
N HIS A 49 7.23 0.45 -1.09
CA HIS A 49 6.98 -0.78 -0.36
C HIS A 49 6.78 -0.51 1.15
N SER A 50 7.61 0.33 1.74
CA SER A 50 7.52 0.77 3.14
C SER A 50 6.15 1.41 3.43
N ILE A 51 5.69 2.34 2.58
CA ILE A 51 4.39 3.01 2.74
C ILE A 51 3.23 2.03 2.58
N SER A 52 3.33 1.08 1.64
CA SER A 52 2.36 -0.01 1.53
C SER A 52 2.30 -0.86 2.81
N ASN A 53 3.43 -1.12 3.46
CA ASN A 53 3.45 -1.87 4.73
C ASN A 53 2.88 -1.06 5.89
N LEU A 54 3.13 0.24 5.94
CA LEU A 54 2.49 1.16 6.88
C LEU A 54 0.96 1.16 6.73
N ALA A 55 0.45 1.16 5.50
CA ALA A 55 -0.98 1.03 5.22
C ALA A 55 -1.56 -0.29 5.75
N LYS A 56 -0.85 -1.41 5.58
CA LYS A 56 -1.26 -2.72 6.12
C LYS A 56 -1.31 -2.73 7.65
N LEU A 57 -0.37 -2.05 8.31
CA LEU A 57 -0.34 -1.92 9.76
C LEU A 57 -1.51 -1.07 10.27
N LEU A 58 -1.77 0.07 9.63
CA LEU A 58 -2.96 0.86 9.95
C LEU A 58 -4.25 0.04 9.74
N PHE A 59 -4.32 -0.73 8.66
CA PHE A 59 -5.46 -1.61 8.42
C PHE A 59 -5.65 -2.63 9.55
N ASP A 60 -4.58 -3.24 10.07
CA ASP A 60 -4.65 -4.12 11.24
C ASP A 60 -5.13 -3.38 12.48
N MET A 61 -4.61 -2.16 12.70
CA MET A 61 -5.01 -1.37 13.85
C MET A 61 -6.50 -1.07 13.83
N VAL A 62 -7.07 -0.67 12.69
CA VAL A 62 -8.50 -0.34 12.58
C VAL A 62 -9.41 -1.56 12.42
N SER A 63 -8.85 -2.70 12.01
CA SER A 63 -9.60 -3.94 11.77
C SER A 63 -9.28 -5.00 12.81
N SER A 64 -9.21 -4.58 14.08
CA SER A 64 -8.84 -5.41 15.25
C SER A 64 -9.66 -6.72 15.40
N HIS A 65 -10.82 -6.82 14.74
CA HIS A 65 -11.61 -8.06 14.64
C HIS A 65 -10.92 -9.19 13.84
N TYR A 66 -9.93 -8.85 13.01
CA TYR A 66 -9.21 -9.80 12.14
C TYR A 66 -7.76 -10.04 12.59
N SER A 67 -7.21 -9.19 13.46
CA SER A 67 -5.84 -9.30 13.96
C SER A 67 -5.76 -8.77 15.38
N THR A 68 -5.36 -9.63 16.32
CA THR A 68 -5.12 -9.28 17.73
C THR A 68 -3.71 -8.74 17.97
N HIS A 69 -2.89 -8.55 16.93
CA HIS A 69 -1.52 -8.05 17.06
C HIS A 69 -1.41 -6.76 17.87
N PHE A 70 -2.41 -5.88 17.77
CA PHE A 70 -2.46 -4.59 18.46
C PHE A 70 -3.48 -4.54 19.60
N LYS A 71 -4.41 -5.51 19.64
CA LYS A 71 -5.51 -5.57 20.61
C LYS A 71 -5.26 -6.72 21.58
N TYR A 72 -4.84 -6.41 22.80
CA TYR A 72 -4.69 -7.37 23.89
C TYR A 72 -6.03 -7.64 24.60
N HIS A 73 -6.32 -8.90 24.91
CA HIS A 73 -7.49 -9.29 25.69
C HIS A 73 -7.38 -8.75 27.12
N GLY A 74 -8.14 -7.70 27.40
CA GLY A 74 -8.15 -7.03 28.71
C GLY A 74 -8.34 -5.51 28.63
N ASN A 75 -8.08 -4.90 27.46
CA ASN A 75 -8.22 -3.45 27.27
C ASN A 75 -9.11 -3.06 26.07
N GLU A 76 -10.06 -3.93 25.73
CA GLU A 76 -10.82 -3.82 24.48
C GLU A 76 -11.67 -2.54 24.40
N SER A 77 -12.14 -2.05 25.54
CA SER A 77 -12.94 -0.84 25.66
C SER A 77 -12.14 0.46 25.54
N VAL A 78 -10.81 0.41 25.74
CA VAL A 78 -9.92 1.58 25.72
C VAL A 78 -9.09 1.63 24.44
N TYR A 79 -9.20 0.62 23.57
CA TYR A 79 -8.46 0.58 22.32
C TYR A 79 -8.94 1.67 21.36
N PRO A 80 -8.11 2.68 21.04
CA PRO A 80 -8.56 3.91 20.38
C PRO A 80 -8.99 3.69 18.93
N PHE A 81 -8.43 2.69 18.25
CA PHE A 81 -8.73 2.40 16.84
C PHE A 81 -9.86 1.38 16.67
N GLN A 82 -10.63 1.09 17.72
CA GLN A 82 -11.71 0.12 17.66
C GLN A 82 -12.85 0.62 16.76
N LEU A 83 -13.02 0.00 15.59
CA LEU A 83 -14.19 0.22 14.75
C LEU A 83 -15.35 -0.70 15.16
N SER A 84 -16.57 -0.17 15.06
CA SER A 84 -17.78 -0.97 15.17
C SER A 84 -18.01 -1.82 13.91
N ASN A 85 -18.83 -2.87 14.01
CA ASN A 85 -19.22 -3.67 12.84
C ASN A 85 -19.99 -2.82 11.83
N ALA A 86 -20.84 -1.90 12.30
CA ALA A 86 -21.57 -0.98 11.44
C ALA A 86 -20.62 -0.04 10.68
N SER A 87 -19.62 0.53 11.36
CA SER A 87 -18.58 1.38 10.76
C SER A 87 -17.79 0.65 9.68
N SER A 88 -17.42 -0.62 9.95
CA SER A 88 -16.72 -1.47 8.98
C SER A 88 -17.55 -1.72 7.72
N GLU A 89 -18.86 -1.95 7.87
CA GLU A 89 -19.77 -2.12 6.73
C GLU A 89 -19.98 -0.80 5.97
N CYS A 90 -20.09 0.32 6.68
CA CYS A 90 -20.15 1.65 6.06
C CYS A 90 -18.94 1.92 5.16
N ILE A 91 -17.73 1.57 5.61
CA ILE A 91 -16.52 1.70 4.80
C ILE A 91 -16.61 0.81 3.55
N LYS A 92 -16.98 -0.47 3.70
CA LYS A 92 -17.12 -1.42 2.58
C LYS A 92 -18.14 -0.91 1.54
N LEU A 93 -19.29 -0.44 1.98
CA LEU A 93 -20.33 0.12 1.12
C LEU A 93 -19.87 1.42 0.46
N GLY A 94 -19.18 2.30 1.20
CA GLY A 94 -18.60 3.54 0.67
C GLY A 94 -17.62 3.26 -0.47
N MET A 95 -16.70 2.30 -0.29
CA MET A 95 -15.76 1.89 -1.33
C MET A 95 -16.45 1.28 -2.55
N LYS A 96 -17.47 0.43 -2.36
CA LYS A 96 -18.25 -0.13 -3.47
C LYS A 96 -18.96 0.97 -4.27
N LYS A 97 -19.57 1.93 -3.57
CA LYS A 97 -20.29 3.06 -4.19
C LYS A 97 -19.34 4.03 -4.88
N SER A 98 -18.13 4.25 -4.37
CA SER A 98 -17.17 5.17 -4.97
C SER A 98 -16.54 4.62 -6.25
N ARG A 99 -16.49 3.29 -6.42
CA ARG A 99 -15.88 2.62 -7.57
C ARG A 99 -16.32 3.15 -8.94
N LYS A 100 -17.60 3.51 -9.09
CA LYS A 100 -18.14 4.05 -10.35
C LYS A 100 -17.62 5.45 -10.71
N TYR A 101 -17.02 6.16 -9.75
CA TYR A 101 -16.45 7.49 -9.94
C TYR A 101 -14.93 7.48 -10.14
N ILE A 102 -14.29 6.31 -10.03
CA ILE A 102 -12.86 6.16 -10.28
C ILE A 102 -12.66 6.05 -11.80
N PRO A 103 -11.90 6.95 -12.44
CA PRO A 103 -11.70 6.90 -13.88
C PRO A 103 -11.08 5.57 -14.30
N THR A 104 -11.81 4.82 -15.14
CA THR A 104 -11.34 3.56 -15.71
C THR A 104 -10.14 3.83 -16.61
N GLY A 105 -8.99 3.23 -16.29
CA GLY A 105 -7.73 3.37 -17.05
C GLY A 105 -6.68 4.26 -16.40
N ALA A 106 -7.06 5.20 -15.52
CA ALA A 106 -6.11 6.02 -14.77
C ALA A 106 -5.49 5.27 -13.57
N PHE A 107 -6.25 4.34 -12.99
CA PHE A 107 -5.80 3.50 -11.88
C PHE A 107 -5.86 2.02 -12.28
N GLN A 108 -4.71 1.35 -12.34
CA GLN A 108 -4.64 -0.11 -12.46
C GLN A 108 -4.83 -0.83 -11.11
N SER A 109 -5.07 -0.07 -10.03
CA SER A 109 -5.45 -0.62 -8.73
C SER A 109 -6.79 -1.34 -8.86
N THR A 110 -6.90 -2.47 -8.18
CA THR A 110 -8.11 -3.29 -8.20
C THR A 110 -9.24 -2.63 -7.40
N PHE A 111 -8.94 -1.61 -6.57
CA PHE A 111 -9.85 -0.83 -5.70
C PHE A 111 -11.10 -1.63 -5.29
N LYS A 112 -10.83 -2.76 -4.61
CA LYS A 112 -11.88 -3.64 -4.05
C LYS A 112 -12.15 -3.23 -2.61
N ALA A 113 -13.40 -3.39 -2.19
CA ALA A 113 -13.76 -3.20 -0.79
C ALA A 113 -12.92 -4.12 0.08
N VAL A 114 -12.26 -3.54 1.09
CA VAL A 114 -11.30 -4.30 1.89
C VAL A 114 -11.98 -5.49 2.55
N SER A 115 -11.38 -6.65 2.38
CA SER A 115 -11.83 -7.91 2.94
C SER A 115 -10.79 -8.43 3.94
N ASN A 116 -11.18 -9.44 4.69
CA ASN A 116 -10.37 -10.05 5.75
C ASN A 116 -9.08 -10.72 5.22
N VAL A 117 -8.91 -10.80 3.89
CA VAL A 117 -7.79 -11.48 3.25
C VAL A 117 -6.88 -10.45 2.58
N LYS A 118 -5.83 -10.06 3.31
CA LYS A 118 -4.82 -9.11 2.82
C LYS A 118 -4.08 -9.57 1.56
N GLY A 119 -3.95 -10.89 1.36
CA GLY A 119 -3.15 -11.49 0.28
C GLY A 119 -3.65 -11.18 -1.14
N PHE A 120 -4.88 -10.66 -1.29
CA PHE A 120 -5.41 -10.26 -2.60
C PHE A 120 -5.02 -8.84 -3.03
N TYR A 121 -4.44 -8.04 -2.13
CA TYR A 121 -4.12 -6.64 -2.38
C TYR A 121 -2.64 -6.46 -2.70
N ARG A 122 -2.35 -5.80 -3.84
CA ARG A 122 -1.00 -5.38 -4.23
C ARG A 122 -0.57 -4.14 -3.44
N SER A 123 0.73 -3.84 -3.42
CA SER A 123 1.25 -2.64 -2.73
C SER A 123 0.56 -1.36 -3.19
N SER A 124 0.29 -1.22 -4.49
CA SER A 124 -0.45 -0.09 -5.03
C SER A 124 -1.91 0.01 -4.52
N ASP A 125 -2.55 -1.12 -4.24
CA ASP A 125 -3.89 -1.14 -3.66
C ASP A 125 -3.87 -0.65 -2.21
N TRP A 126 -2.85 -1.04 -1.44
CA TRP A 126 -2.64 -0.56 -0.07
C TRP A 126 -2.35 0.95 -0.01
N ILE A 127 -1.54 1.45 -0.94
CA ILE A 127 -1.26 2.89 -1.06
C ILE A 127 -2.55 3.65 -1.41
N ALA A 128 -3.31 3.18 -2.40
CA ALA A 128 -4.59 3.81 -2.78
C ALA A 128 -5.59 3.80 -1.62
N TRP A 129 -5.64 2.71 -0.85
CA TRP A 129 -6.44 2.65 0.38
C TRP A 129 -5.99 3.70 1.40
N LEU A 130 -4.69 3.80 1.66
CA LEU A 130 -4.13 4.76 2.62
C LEU A 130 -4.40 6.21 2.22
N ILE A 131 -4.21 6.57 0.95
CA ILE A 131 -4.31 7.99 0.53
C ILE A 131 -5.77 8.41 0.33
N HIS A 132 -6.65 7.50 -0.12
CA HIS A 132 -8.01 7.88 -0.51
C HIS A 132 -9.07 7.37 0.46
N VAL A 133 -8.99 6.12 0.91
CA VAL A 133 -10.04 5.49 1.73
C VAL A 133 -9.92 5.92 3.19
N VAL A 134 -8.69 5.97 3.71
CA VAL A 134 -8.44 6.31 5.10
C VAL A 134 -8.98 7.71 5.46
N PRO A 135 -8.59 8.80 4.77
CA PRO A 135 -9.06 10.14 5.16
C PRO A 135 -10.55 10.36 4.86
N THR A 136 -11.12 9.68 3.87
CA THR A 136 -12.51 9.95 3.44
C THR A 136 -13.55 9.04 4.08
N LEU A 137 -13.23 7.79 4.37
CA LEU A 137 -14.19 6.80 4.88
C LEU A 137 -13.83 6.31 6.28
N VAL A 138 -12.56 6.01 6.54
CA VAL A 138 -12.11 5.44 7.83
C VAL A 138 -12.10 6.50 8.92
N ALA A 139 -11.46 7.64 8.68
CA ALA A 139 -11.34 8.73 9.65
C ALA A 139 -12.72 9.26 10.10
N ARG A 140 -13.73 9.21 9.21
CA ARG A 140 -15.12 9.60 9.52
C ARG A 140 -15.85 8.64 10.45
N GLN A 141 -15.30 7.45 10.70
CA GLN A 141 -15.91 6.48 11.63
C GLN A 141 -15.55 6.75 13.09
N PHE A 142 -14.57 7.62 13.34
CA PHE A 142 -14.14 7.98 14.70
C PHE A 142 -14.85 9.24 15.18
N GLU A 143 -15.49 9.13 16.34
CA GLU A 143 -16.14 10.26 17.01
C GLU A 143 -15.11 11.24 17.56
N ASP A 144 -14.03 10.71 18.17
CA ASP A 144 -12.92 11.50 18.70
C ASP A 144 -12.18 12.23 17.58
N SER A 145 -12.15 13.56 17.67
CA SER A 145 -11.44 14.43 16.72
C SER A 145 -9.95 14.18 16.72
N ASN A 146 -9.33 13.89 17.87
CA ASN A 146 -7.88 13.68 17.95
C ASN A 146 -7.46 12.44 17.14
N ILE A 147 -8.25 11.37 17.24
CA ILE A 147 -8.00 10.12 16.48
C ILE A 147 -8.20 10.38 14.98
N ARG A 148 -9.27 11.07 14.62
CA ARG A 148 -9.56 11.42 13.23
C ARG A 148 -8.45 12.26 12.62
N ASP A 149 -8.00 13.29 13.32
CA ASP A 149 -6.97 14.21 12.84
C ASP A 149 -5.60 13.51 12.76
N ALA A 150 -5.28 12.63 13.71
CA ALA A 150 -4.06 11.83 13.67
C ALA A 150 -4.04 10.87 12.45
N ILE A 151 -5.15 10.19 12.18
CA ILE A 151 -5.27 9.28 11.03
C ILE A 151 -5.19 10.04 9.69
N ILE A 152 -5.83 11.21 9.60
CA ILE A 152 -5.76 12.06 8.41
C ILE A 152 -4.35 12.60 8.23
N GLY A 153 -3.72 13.11 9.29
CA GLY A 153 -2.34 13.60 9.28
C GLY A 153 -1.36 12.52 8.84
N PHE A 154 -1.51 11.30 9.35
CA PHE A 154 -0.72 10.15 8.91
C PHE A 154 -0.90 9.82 7.42
N ALA A 155 -2.14 9.68 6.96
CA ALA A 155 -2.43 9.43 5.54
C ALA A 155 -1.86 10.53 4.63
N ARG A 156 -1.93 11.78 5.09
CA ARG A 156 -1.41 12.95 4.38
C ARG A 156 0.12 12.98 4.35
N ALA A 157 0.79 12.67 5.46
CA ALA A 157 2.24 12.55 5.51
C ALA A 157 2.72 11.50 4.50
N CYS A 158 2.09 10.32 4.48
CA CYS A 158 2.42 9.29 3.50
C CYS A 158 2.13 9.73 2.05
N ALA A 159 1.03 10.46 1.80
CA ALA A 159 0.74 10.99 0.48
C ALA A 159 1.78 12.01 0.01
N LEU A 160 2.27 12.87 0.92
CA LEU A 160 3.33 13.83 0.64
C LEU A 160 4.67 13.15 0.39
N SER A 161 5.00 12.08 1.13
CA SER A 161 6.20 11.27 0.90
C SER A 161 6.21 10.57 -0.47
N LEU A 162 5.06 10.43 -1.12
CA LEU A 162 4.94 9.83 -2.46
C LEU A 162 5.00 10.85 -3.60
N GLN A 163 5.11 12.15 -3.28
CA GLN A 163 5.23 13.19 -4.28
C GLN A 163 6.65 13.23 -4.85
N TRP A 164 6.74 13.52 -6.16
CA TRP A 164 8.02 13.72 -6.83
C TRP A 164 8.74 14.99 -6.34
N ASP A 165 7.99 15.99 -5.89
CA ASP A 165 8.50 17.25 -5.37
C ASP A 165 7.68 17.67 -4.14
N VAL A 166 8.36 18.19 -3.11
CA VAL A 166 7.77 18.59 -1.84
C VAL A 166 8.06 20.06 -1.60
N SER A 167 7.02 20.89 -1.62
CA SER A 167 7.15 22.33 -1.42
C SER A 167 7.44 22.69 0.05
N LYS A 168 7.95 23.90 0.30
CA LYS A 168 8.08 24.45 1.67
C LYS A 168 6.75 24.49 2.41
N ASN A 169 5.64 24.71 1.70
CA ASN A 169 4.31 24.71 2.29
C ASN A 169 3.93 23.29 2.77
N ASN A 170 4.24 22.26 1.99
CA ASN A 170 4.02 20.86 2.37
C ASN A 170 4.80 20.51 3.65
N ILE A 171 6.05 20.98 3.77
CA ILE A 171 6.90 20.75 4.95
C ILE A 171 6.34 21.45 6.19
N ASN A 172 5.91 22.70 6.04
CA ASN A 172 5.34 23.46 7.15
C ASN A 172 4.02 22.84 7.62
N GLU A 173 3.23 22.33 6.69
CA GLU A 173 1.97 21.67 6.99
C GLU A 173 2.13 20.36 7.76
N ILE A 174 3.19 19.57 7.52
CA ILE A 174 3.49 18.35 8.30
C ILE A 174 3.96 18.68 9.72
N LYS A 175 4.59 19.83 9.94
CA LYS A 175 5.14 20.24 11.24
C LYS A 175 4.10 20.81 12.21
N THR A 176 2.89 21.09 11.71
CA THR A 176 1.79 21.71 12.47
C THR A 176 0.90 20.61 13.03
#